data_AF-A0A1G1D2H2-F1
#
_entry.id   AF-A0A1G1D2H2-F1
#
_cell.length_a   1.000
_cell.length_b   1.000
_cell.length_c   1.000
_cell.angle_alpha   90.00
_cell.angle_beta   90.00
_cell.angle_gamma   90.00
#
_symmetry.space_group_name_H-M   'P 1'
#
loop_
_entity.id
_entity.type
_entity.pdbx_description
1 polymer ?
#
loop_
_entity_poly.entity_id
_entity_poly.type
_entity_poly.pdbx_seq_one_letter_code
_entity_poly.pdbx_strand_id
1 'polypeptide(L)'
;MKTSPQDVRQQQFKLKFRGFDIEEVDNYLELIAVELEELNKENDSLKSEIKKMAQEIEEYKKAENDFRRMISSAQDFRKDAIEKANQESQLIIKQAEMKAAETLKGAEEKIVKIEKDIDGLKAQKRQFEVLLRALIENHMKLLDMMGEGAEMERTKI
;
A
#
# COMPACT_ATOMS: atom_id res chain seq x y z
N MET A 1 -42.93 42.66 17.26
CA MET A 1 -43.95 43.50 16.59
C MET A 1 -44.26 44.69 17.48
N LYS A 2 -44.80 45.80 16.94
CA LYS A 2 -45.09 47.02 17.72
C LYS A 2 -46.38 46.96 18.55
N THR A 3 -47.16 45.88 18.44
CA THR A 3 -48.41 45.64 19.17
C THR A 3 -48.59 44.14 19.42
N SER A 4 -48.84 43.78 20.67
CA SER A 4 -49.19 42.43 21.15
C SER A 4 -50.70 42.16 20.97
N PRO A 5 -51.14 40.89 20.85
CA PRO A 5 -52.55 40.53 20.99
C PRO A 5 -53.22 41.11 22.24
N GLN A 6 -52.47 41.24 23.34
CA GLN A 6 -52.96 41.89 24.57
C GLN A 6 -53.10 43.41 24.41
N ASP A 7 -52.20 44.04 23.66
CA ASP A 7 -52.28 45.49 23.40
C ASP A 7 -53.50 45.81 22.52
N VAL A 8 -53.85 44.92 21.58
CA VAL A 8 -55.08 45.04 20.76
C VAL A 8 -56.33 44.91 21.62
N ARG A 9 -56.38 43.95 22.56
CA ARG A 9 -57.52 43.78 23.49
C ARG A 9 -57.69 44.94 24.46
N GLN A 10 -56.60 45.60 24.86
CA GLN A 10 -56.63 46.72 25.81
C GLN A 10 -56.73 48.09 25.13
N GLN A 11 -56.82 48.12 23.80
CA GLN A 11 -56.80 49.36 23.03
C GLN A 11 -58.08 50.17 23.28
N GLN A 12 -57.92 51.41 23.77
CA GLN A 12 -59.05 52.32 23.99
C GLN A 12 -59.14 53.39 22.92
N PHE A 13 -60.37 53.68 22.48
CA PHE A 13 -60.68 54.71 21.47
C PHE A 13 -61.41 55.90 22.10
N LYS A 14 -61.14 57.11 21.60
CA LYS A 14 -61.83 58.33 22.06
C LYS A 14 -63.23 58.42 21.44
N LEU A 15 -64.23 58.67 22.28
CA LEU A 15 -65.62 58.89 21.86
C LEU A 15 -65.78 60.23 21.11
N LYS A 16 -66.53 60.22 20.01
CA LYS A 16 -66.91 61.42 19.24
C LYS A 16 -68.40 61.35 18.88
N PHE A 17 -69.05 62.52 18.74
CA PHE A 17 -70.50 62.67 18.51
C PHE A 17 -71.06 61.92 17.27
N ARG A 18 -70.20 61.46 16.35
CA ARG A 18 -70.49 60.53 15.25
C ARG A 18 -69.33 59.54 15.12
N GLY A 19 -69.49 58.34 15.63
CA GLY A 19 -68.47 57.28 15.62
C GLY A 19 -69.07 55.90 15.35
N PHE A 20 -68.21 54.90 15.26
CA PHE A 20 -68.61 53.49 15.18
C PHE A 20 -69.23 53.02 16.50
N ASP A 21 -70.04 51.96 16.42
CA ASP A 21 -70.58 51.29 17.60
C ASP A 21 -69.44 50.69 18.43
N ILE A 22 -69.49 50.91 19.74
CA ILE A 22 -68.44 50.48 20.68
C ILE A 22 -68.43 48.95 20.78
N GLU A 23 -69.59 48.31 20.83
CA GLU A 23 -69.68 46.84 20.93
C GLU A 23 -69.19 46.16 19.65
N GLU A 24 -69.48 46.73 18.48
CA GLU A 24 -69.00 46.20 17.20
C GLU A 24 -67.48 46.32 17.07
N VAL A 25 -66.92 47.45 17.52
CA VAL A 25 -65.47 47.67 17.56
C VAL A 25 -64.79 46.71 18.53
N ASP A 26 -65.31 46.53 19.75
CA ASP A 26 -64.74 45.61 20.75
C ASP A 26 -64.76 44.16 20.25
N ASN A 27 -65.86 43.71 19.64
CA ASN A 27 -65.94 42.37 19.03
C ASN A 27 -64.92 42.16 17.90
N TYR A 28 -64.70 43.19 17.07
CA TYR A 28 -63.72 43.13 15.99
C TYR A 28 -62.27 43.12 16.53
N LEU A 29 -61.98 43.87 17.60
CA LEU A 29 -60.67 43.84 18.27
C LEU A 29 -60.37 42.48 18.88
N GLU A 30 -61.36 41.80 19.48
CA GLU A 30 -61.18 40.44 20.00
C GLU A 30 -60.87 39.46 18.86
N LEU A 31 -61.59 39.53 17.74
CA LEU A 31 -61.32 38.71 16.55
C LEU A 31 -59.89 38.93 16.04
N ILE A 32 -59.48 40.19 15.88
CA ILE A 32 -58.10 40.52 15.45
C ILE A 32 -57.08 40.02 16.46
N ALA A 33 -57.34 40.14 17.76
CA ALA A 33 -56.41 39.69 18.79
C ALA A 33 -56.21 38.17 18.75
N VAL A 34 -57.27 37.39 18.53
CA VAL A 34 -57.19 35.93 18.36
C VAL A 34 -56.36 35.59 17.13
N GLU A 35 -56.64 36.21 15.99
CA GLU A 35 -55.93 35.90 14.74
C GLU A 35 -54.45 36.34 14.78
N LEU A 36 -54.14 37.46 15.45
CA LEU A 36 -52.76 37.85 15.75
C LEU A 36 -52.05 36.84 16.67
N GLU A 37 -52.77 36.23 17.61
CA GLU A 37 -52.20 35.22 18.49
C GLU A 37 -51.89 33.92 17.73
N GLU A 38 -52.77 33.50 16.83
CA GLU A 38 -52.55 32.36 15.94
C GLU A 38 -51.37 32.59 14.99
N LEU A 39 -51.31 33.75 14.33
CA LEU A 39 -50.20 34.13 13.46
C LEU A 39 -48.86 34.17 14.22
N ASN A 40 -48.84 34.64 15.46
CA ASN A 40 -47.62 34.63 16.27
C ASN A 40 -47.17 33.19 16.61
N LYS A 41 -48.10 32.30 16.97
CA LYS A 41 -47.81 30.89 17.23
C LYS A 41 -47.25 30.19 15.98
N GLU A 42 -47.87 30.42 14.81
CA GLU A 42 -47.38 29.87 13.55
C GLU A 42 -45.98 30.42 13.21
N ASN A 43 -45.76 31.72 13.37
CA ASN A 43 -44.47 32.34 13.12
C ASN A 43 -43.36 31.78 14.02
N ASP A 44 -43.63 31.58 15.30
CA ASP A 44 -42.68 30.99 16.24
C ASP A 44 -42.41 29.51 15.92
N SER A 45 -43.44 28.77 15.48
CA SER A 45 -43.30 27.39 15.00
C SER A 45 -42.40 27.31 13.77
N LEU A 46 -42.67 28.13 12.75
CA LEU A 46 -41.89 28.21 11.52
C LEU A 46 -40.44 28.64 11.80
N LYS A 47 -40.21 29.61 12.68
CA LYS A 47 -38.84 29.99 13.10
C LYS A 47 -38.11 28.84 13.77
N SER A 48 -38.80 28.05 14.59
CA SER A 48 -38.24 26.87 15.24
C SER A 48 -37.84 25.81 14.21
N GLU A 49 -38.71 25.53 13.22
CA GLU A 49 -38.41 24.60 12.13
C GLU A 49 -37.24 25.07 11.26
N ILE A 50 -37.22 26.35 10.87
CA ILE A 50 -36.10 26.93 10.11
C ILE A 50 -34.79 26.75 10.88
N LYS A 51 -34.80 26.99 12.19
CA LYS A 51 -33.61 26.80 13.03
C LYS A 51 -33.15 25.34 13.05
N LYS A 52 -34.07 24.38 13.17
CA LYS A 52 -33.75 22.95 13.12
C LYS A 52 -33.18 22.53 11.77
N MET A 53 -33.85 22.90 10.68
CA MET A 53 -33.38 22.60 9.32
C MET A 53 -32.02 23.23 9.04
N ALA A 54 -31.77 24.45 9.52
CA ALA A 54 -30.46 25.09 9.39
C ALA A 54 -29.36 24.32 10.12
N GLN A 55 -29.64 23.78 11.32
CA GLN A 55 -28.70 22.92 12.05
C GLN A 55 -28.41 21.62 11.30
N GLU A 56 -29.45 20.94 10.80
CA GLU A 56 -29.29 19.71 10.02
C GLU A 56 -28.46 19.95 8.75
N ILE A 57 -28.71 21.04 8.03
CA ILE A 57 -27.91 21.43 6.86
C ILE A 57 -26.44 21.63 7.23
N GLU A 58 -26.16 22.23 8.39
CA GLU A 58 -24.78 22.41 8.83
C GLU A 58 -24.09 21.07 9.17
N GLU A 59 -24.81 20.14 9.79
CA GLU A 59 -24.32 18.78 10.05
C GLU A 59 -24.05 18.02 8.75
N TYR A 60 -24.98 18.07 7.78
CA TYR A 60 -24.76 17.45 6.47
C TYR A 60 -23.56 18.06 5.73
N LYS A 61 -23.38 19.38 5.79
CA LYS A 61 -22.20 20.03 5.21
C LYS A 61 -20.90 19.60 5.88
N LYS A 62 -20.90 19.39 7.21
CA LYS A 62 -19.72 18.86 7.92
C LYS A 62 -19.42 17.43 7.47
N ALA A 63 -20.44 16.57 7.43
CA ALA A 63 -20.30 15.19 6.95
C ALA A 63 -19.81 15.11 5.50
N GLU A 64 -20.32 15.96 4.60
CA GLU A 64 -19.87 16.03 3.21
C GLU A 64 -18.39 16.43 3.11
N ASN A 65 -17.95 17.40 3.91
CA ASN A 65 -16.56 17.82 3.94
C ASN A 65 -15.63 16.72 4.45
N ASP A 66 -16.02 16.01 5.50
CA ASP A 66 -15.26 14.88 6.03
C ASP A 66 -15.19 13.73 5.03
N PHE A 67 -16.30 13.44 4.35
CA PHE A 67 -16.33 12.45 3.28
C PHE A 67 -15.43 12.83 2.10
N ARG A 68 -15.45 14.10 1.68
CA ARG A 68 -14.55 14.61 0.63
C ARG A 68 -13.08 14.48 1.05
N ARG A 69 -12.74 14.78 2.30
CA ARG A 69 -11.38 14.56 2.85
C ARG A 69 -11.00 13.09 2.83
N MET A 70 -11.91 12.21 3.26
CA MET A 70 -11.68 10.77 3.24
C MET A 70 -11.41 10.24 1.84
N ILE A 71 -12.16 10.69 0.82
CA ILE A 71 -11.92 10.33 -0.58
C ILE A 71 -10.54 10.80 -1.04
N SER A 72 -10.15 12.04 -0.73
CA SER A 72 -8.83 12.57 -1.10
C SER A 72 -7.71 11.73 -0.47
N SER A 73 -7.80 11.47 0.84
CA SER A 73 -6.82 10.63 1.54
C SER A 73 -6.76 9.20 0.97
N ALA A 74 -7.90 8.62 0.59
CA ALA A 74 -7.93 7.31 -0.06
C ALA A 74 -7.30 7.33 -1.47
N GLN A 75 -7.43 8.44 -2.21
CA GLN A 75 -6.75 8.62 -3.49
C GLN A 75 -5.23 8.76 -3.32
N ASP A 76 -4.79 9.52 -2.33
CA ASP A 76 -3.36 9.70 -2.04
C ASP A 76 -2.74 8.39 -1.55
N PHE A 77 -3.40 7.69 -0.62
CA PHE A 77 -2.95 6.37 -0.15
C PHE A 77 -2.83 5.36 -1.31
N ARG A 78 -3.76 5.37 -2.25
CA ARG A 78 -3.69 4.52 -3.45
C ARG A 78 -2.47 4.85 -4.31
N LYS A 79 -2.19 6.14 -4.53
CA LYS A 79 -1.01 6.58 -5.30
C LYS A 79 0.28 6.12 -4.61
N ASP A 80 0.39 6.38 -3.31
CA ASP A 80 1.55 5.98 -2.51
C ASP A 80 1.75 4.46 -2.52
N ALA A 81 0.67 3.68 -2.42
CA ALA A 81 0.73 2.22 -2.49
C ALA A 81 1.23 1.73 -3.85
N ILE A 82 0.77 2.33 -4.96
CA ILE A 82 1.24 1.99 -6.31
C ILE A 82 2.71 2.36 -6.47
N GLU A 83 3.12 3.54 -6.01
CA GLU A 83 4.51 3.99 -6.11
C GLU A 83 5.45 3.07 -5.30
N LYS A 84 5.09 2.74 -4.06
CA LYS A 84 5.85 1.79 -3.23
C LYS A 84 5.94 0.40 -3.86
N ALA A 85 4.82 -0.14 -4.36
CA ALA A 85 4.81 -1.44 -5.02
C ALA A 85 5.73 -1.47 -6.26
N ASN A 86 5.75 -0.39 -7.04
CA ASN A 86 6.65 -0.25 -8.19
C ASN A 86 8.12 -0.18 -7.76
N GLN A 87 8.44 0.60 -6.72
CA GLN A 87 9.80 0.68 -6.18
C GLN A 87 10.28 -0.67 -5.63
N GLU A 88 9.45 -1.36 -4.84
CA GLU A 88 9.75 -2.69 -4.33
C GLU A 88 9.92 -3.72 -5.45
N SER A 89 9.05 -3.71 -6.46
CA SER A 89 9.18 -4.58 -7.62
C SER A 89 10.51 -4.38 -8.35
N GLN A 90 10.91 -3.13 -8.58
CA GLN A 90 12.21 -2.82 -9.20
C GLN A 90 13.38 -3.27 -8.34
N LEU A 91 13.30 -3.14 -7.02
CA LEU A 91 14.32 -3.63 -6.09
C LEU A 91 14.44 -5.16 -6.14
N ILE A 92 13.31 -5.87 -6.14
CA ILE A 92 13.29 -7.33 -6.23
C ILE A 92 13.92 -7.80 -7.54
N ILE A 93 13.57 -7.17 -8.68
CA ILE A 93 14.16 -7.49 -9.98
C ILE A 93 15.67 -7.29 -9.95
N LYS A 94 16.14 -6.12 -9.48
CA LYS A 94 17.59 -5.84 -9.37
C LYS A 94 18.31 -6.84 -8.47
N GLN A 95 17.72 -7.20 -7.34
CA GLN A 95 18.30 -8.20 -6.43
C GLN A 95 18.37 -9.59 -7.07
N ALA A 96 17.33 -9.98 -7.81
CA ALA A 96 17.31 -11.24 -8.54
C ALA A 96 18.38 -11.26 -9.65
N GLU A 97 18.53 -10.18 -10.41
CA GLU A 97 19.57 -10.01 -11.43
C GLU A 97 20.98 -10.10 -10.83
N MET A 98 21.23 -9.40 -9.72
CA MET A 98 22.53 -9.45 -9.02
C MET A 98 22.86 -10.86 -8.55
N LYS A 99 21.89 -11.54 -7.92
CA LYS A 99 22.08 -12.91 -7.42
C LYS A 99 22.29 -13.91 -8.55
N ALA A 100 21.59 -13.74 -9.67
CA ALA A 100 21.79 -14.55 -10.87
C ALA A 100 23.20 -14.34 -11.44
N ALA A 101 23.65 -13.09 -11.56
CA ALA A 101 24.99 -12.77 -12.05
C ALA A 101 26.09 -13.33 -11.13
N GLU A 102 25.92 -13.23 -9.80
CA GLU A 102 26.84 -13.81 -8.83
C GLU A 102 26.91 -15.34 -8.94
N THR A 103 25.75 -15.99 -9.08
CA THR A 103 25.68 -17.44 -9.24
C THR A 103 26.35 -17.90 -10.54
N LEU A 104 26.13 -17.17 -11.64
CA LEU A 104 26.72 -17.47 -12.94
C LEU A 104 28.25 -17.34 -12.89
N LYS A 105 28.75 -16.23 -12.31
CA LYS A 105 30.19 -16.03 -12.10
C LYS A 105 30.80 -17.14 -11.26
N GLY A 106 30.14 -17.55 -10.17
CA GLY A 106 30.60 -18.66 -9.34
C GLY A 106 30.60 -20.02 -10.07
N ALA A 107 29.70 -20.22 -11.04
CA ALA A 107 29.70 -21.41 -11.89
C ALA A 107 30.86 -21.37 -12.91
N GLU A 108 31.10 -20.23 -13.55
CA GLU A 108 32.22 -20.01 -14.48
C GLU A 108 33.58 -20.26 -13.79
N GLU A 109 33.77 -19.71 -12.58
CA GLU A 109 34.99 -19.93 -11.80
C GLU A 109 35.20 -21.42 -11.46
N LYS A 110 34.12 -22.15 -11.15
CA LYS A 110 34.18 -23.61 -10.91
C LYS A 110 34.56 -24.37 -12.19
N ILE A 111 34.01 -23.99 -13.34
CA ILE A 111 34.35 -24.62 -14.63
C ILE A 111 35.84 -24.48 -14.89
N VAL A 112 36.38 -23.26 -14.79
CA VAL A 112 37.81 -22.99 -15.00
C VAL A 112 38.67 -23.80 -14.03
N LYS A 113 38.25 -23.93 -12.77
CA LYS A 113 38.95 -24.75 -11.77
C LYS A 113 38.94 -26.23 -12.15
N ILE A 114 37.78 -26.77 -12.54
CA ILE A 114 37.64 -28.17 -12.96
C ILE A 114 38.49 -28.47 -14.19
N GLU A 115 38.53 -27.58 -15.19
CA GLU A 115 39.38 -27.74 -16.37
C GLU A 115 40.87 -27.82 -15.98
N LYS A 116 41.31 -26.93 -15.09
CA LYS A 116 42.68 -26.95 -14.56
C LYS A 116 42.99 -28.24 -13.80
N ASP A 117 42.06 -28.72 -12.97
CA ASP A 117 42.21 -29.97 -12.21
C ASP A 117 42.27 -31.17 -13.17
N ILE A 118 41.44 -31.21 -14.22
CA ILE A 118 41.46 -32.23 -15.27
C ILE A 118 42.82 -32.28 -15.98
N ASP A 119 43.37 -31.12 -16.35
CA ASP A 119 44.66 -31.05 -17.02
C ASP A 119 45.81 -31.47 -16.10
N GLY A 120 45.75 -31.10 -14.81
CA GLY A 120 46.67 -31.58 -13.79
C GLY A 120 46.65 -33.12 -13.64
N LEU A 121 45.46 -33.71 -13.56
CA LEU A 121 45.30 -35.17 -13.47
C LEU A 121 45.81 -35.88 -14.73
N LYS A 122 45.56 -35.33 -15.93
CA LYS A 122 46.11 -35.88 -17.17
C LYS A 122 47.64 -35.86 -17.19
N ALA A 123 48.25 -34.77 -16.70
CA ALA A 123 49.70 -34.66 -16.60
C ALA A 123 50.28 -35.68 -15.60
N GLN A 124 49.67 -35.81 -14.43
CA GLN A 124 50.04 -36.82 -13.43
C GLN A 124 49.93 -38.25 -13.98
N LYS A 125 48.85 -38.55 -14.71
CA LYS A 125 48.67 -39.85 -15.37
C LYS A 125 49.81 -40.14 -16.36
N ARG A 126 50.13 -39.19 -17.24
CA ARG A 126 51.24 -39.33 -18.20
C ARG A 126 52.57 -39.56 -17.50
N GLN A 127 52.85 -38.81 -16.43
CA GLN A 127 54.07 -38.98 -15.65
C GLN A 127 54.14 -40.36 -15.01
N PHE A 128 53.04 -40.83 -14.42
CA PHE A 128 52.96 -42.17 -13.85
C PHE A 128 53.19 -43.27 -14.90
N GLU A 129 52.59 -43.15 -16.08
CA GLU A 129 52.79 -44.10 -17.19
C GLU A 129 54.26 -44.17 -17.64
N VAL A 130 54.95 -43.03 -17.72
CA VAL A 130 56.39 -42.98 -18.04
C VAL A 130 57.23 -43.65 -16.94
N LEU A 131 56.96 -43.33 -15.68
CA LEU A 131 57.66 -43.92 -14.53
C LEU A 131 57.47 -45.44 -14.47
N LEU A 132 56.24 -45.91 -14.70
CA LEU A 132 55.91 -47.33 -14.71
C LEU A 132 56.61 -48.07 -15.85
N ARG A 133 56.62 -47.50 -17.07
CA ARG A 133 57.36 -48.07 -18.21
C ARG A 133 58.85 -48.19 -17.90
N ALA A 134 59.46 -47.14 -17.35
CA ALA A 134 60.88 -47.16 -16.98
C ALA A 134 61.18 -48.23 -15.91
N LEU A 135 60.30 -48.40 -14.93
CA LEU A 135 60.43 -49.44 -13.90
C LEU A 135 60.36 -50.84 -14.50
N ILE A 136 59.39 -51.09 -15.39
CA ILE A 136 59.25 -52.38 -16.08
C ILE A 136 60.47 -52.65 -16.97
N GLU A 137 60.92 -51.68 -17.76
CA GLU A 137 62.12 -51.82 -18.59
C GLU A 137 63.37 -52.13 -17.75
N ASN A 138 63.50 -51.53 -16.57
CA ASN A 138 64.60 -51.81 -15.66
C ASN A 138 64.52 -53.27 -15.15
N HIS A 139 63.35 -53.72 -14.70
CA HIS A 139 63.16 -55.10 -14.25
C HIS A 139 63.35 -56.13 -15.37
N MET A 140 62.94 -55.83 -16.60
CA MET A 140 63.20 -56.68 -17.76
C MET A 140 64.70 -56.82 -18.02
N LYS A 141 65.46 -55.71 -18.02
CA LYS A 141 66.92 -55.74 -18.18
C LYS A 141 67.61 -56.56 -17.08
N LEU A 142 67.15 -56.48 -15.84
CA LEU A 142 67.68 -57.30 -14.75
C LEU A 142 67.42 -58.80 -14.99
N LEU A 143 66.21 -59.17 -15.45
CA LEU A 143 65.89 -60.56 -15.78
C LEU A 143 66.71 -61.08 -16.96
N ASP A 144 66.89 -60.27 -18.01
CA ASP A 144 67.73 -60.63 -19.16
C ASP A 144 69.19 -60.87 -18.72
N MET A 145 69.75 -59.99 -17.89
CA MET A 145 71.09 -60.17 -17.30
C MET A 145 71.20 -61.45 -16.45
N MET A 146 70.14 -61.79 -15.69
CA MET A 146 70.08 -63.03 -14.91
C MET A 146 69.94 -64.27 -15.80
N GLY A 147 69.22 -64.18 -16.92
CA GLY A 147 69.06 -65.25 -17.90
C GLY A 147 70.35 -65.55 -18.66
N GLU A 148 71.07 -64.51 -19.10
CA GLU A 148 72.39 -64.65 -19.75
C GLU A 148 73.44 -65.25 -18.80
N GLY A 149 73.36 -64.94 -17.50
CA GLY A 149 74.19 -65.59 -16.46
C GLY A 149 73.91 -67.09 -16.31
N ALA A 150 72.64 -67.49 -16.38
CA ALA A 150 72.23 -68.89 -16.29
C ALA A 150 72.56 -69.70 -17.57
N GLU A 151 72.56 -69.08 -18.75
CA GLU A 151 73.02 -69.73 -19.97
C GLU A 151 74.55 -69.90 -19.99
N MET A 152 75.32 -68.92 -19.53
CA MET A 152 76.78 -69.03 -19.44
C MET A 152 77.28 -70.11 -18.46
N GLU A 153 76.52 -70.43 -17.41
CA GLU A 153 76.83 -71.56 -16.52
C GLU A 153 76.50 -72.92 -17.16
N ARG A 154 75.44 -73.01 -17.98
CA ARG A 154 75.05 -74.26 -18.67
C ARG A 154 76.02 -74.66 -19.77
N THR A 155 76.69 -73.70 -20.42
CA THR A 155 77.68 -73.98 -21.47
C THR A 155 79.07 -74.36 -20.91
N LYS A 156 79.26 -74.32 -19.58
CA LYS A 156 80.52 -74.65 -18.89
C LYS A 156 80.53 -76.03 -18.20
N ILE A 157 79.46 -76.82 -18.32
CA ILE A 157 79.38 -78.23 -17.89
C ILE A 157 79.61 -79.11 -19.12
#